data_AF-A0A7V5VKL7-F1
#
_entry.id   AF-A0A7V5VKL7-F1
#
_cell.length_a   1.000
_cell.length_b   1.000
_cell.length_c   1.000
_cell.angle_alpha   90.00
_cell.angle_beta   90.00
_cell.angle_gamma   90.00
#
_symmetry.space_group_name_H-M   'P 1'
#
loop_
_entity.id
_entity.type
_entity.pdbx_description
1 polymer ?
#
loop_
_entity_poly.entity_id
_entity_poly.type
_entity_poly.pdbx_seq_one_letter_code
_entity_poly.pdbx_strand_id
1 'polypeptide(L)'
;MEQWLESDELRGLIESGRQSGYVTIEALLTVLPEIELDPDAIDALLEHIESHGVRVLNEAEASERELRQVSERAERFIEEVEQEVLEDTVQWWAQQAARAPLLSAEQERELALRAAEGDDRARELLVQANLRLVISVAKHYTGRGLSMIDLIQEGNLGLMRAVAQFDPKRGSRFSTYATWWIRQAISRALQEQASMIRVPQHMSRVLQQVRQTAALLQQELGREPTVHEVAQRAKLNPEQVRELMHAVAKPISLEMPINDSDGSVLGDIIAAETEAEWEQAVDWESLMARLNERERAVIRLRYGLGGEPPHTLEEIGKRLGLSKERVRQIESRAIQKMQEAVRA
;
A
#
# COMPACT_ATOMS: atom_id res chain seq x y z
N MET A 1 22.80 -10.71 -10.26
CA MET A 1 23.24 -9.32 -10.52
C MET A 1 22.01 -8.55 -10.92
N GLU A 2 21.58 -7.67 -10.03
CA GLU A 2 20.27 -7.06 -10.11
C GLU A 2 20.20 -6.08 -11.28
N GLN A 3 19.23 -6.26 -12.17
CA GLN A 3 19.10 -5.53 -13.44
C GLN A 3 18.93 -4.01 -13.28
N TRP A 4 18.64 -3.52 -12.07
CA TRP A 4 18.44 -2.10 -11.79
C TRP A 4 19.75 -1.33 -11.60
N LEU A 5 20.87 -2.01 -11.32
CA LEU A 5 22.21 -1.40 -11.28
C LEU A 5 22.63 -0.84 -12.66
N GLU A 6 22.00 -1.31 -13.73
CA GLU A 6 22.23 -0.86 -15.09
C GLU A 6 21.19 0.18 -15.58
N SER A 7 20.32 0.71 -14.72
CA SER A 7 19.30 1.68 -15.15
C SER A 7 19.95 2.95 -15.71
N ASP A 8 19.38 3.47 -16.81
CA ASP A 8 19.89 4.68 -17.46
C ASP A 8 19.83 5.90 -16.52
N GLU A 9 18.86 5.91 -15.60
CA GLU A 9 18.68 6.97 -14.60
C GLU A 9 19.80 6.93 -13.55
N LEU A 10 20.17 5.75 -13.05
CA LEU A 10 21.27 5.58 -12.09
C LEU A 10 22.61 5.89 -12.75
N ARG A 11 22.81 5.47 -14.00
CA ARG A 11 24.01 5.82 -14.79
C ARG A 11 24.13 7.32 -14.99
N GLY A 12 23.04 8.00 -15.35
CA GLY A 12 23.03 9.47 -15.49
C GLY A 12 23.36 10.18 -14.18
N LEU A 13 22.88 9.66 -13.05
CA LEU A 13 23.21 10.18 -11.73
C LEU A 13 24.68 9.96 -11.35
N ILE A 14 25.26 8.79 -11.66
CA ILE A 14 26.69 8.50 -11.43
C ILE A 14 27.57 9.36 -12.34
N GLU A 15 27.19 9.61 -13.60
CA GLU A 15 27.91 10.51 -14.50
C GLU A 15 27.89 11.96 -14.04
N SER A 16 26.73 12.44 -13.57
CA SER A 16 26.61 13.75 -12.93
C SER A 16 27.47 13.82 -11.66
N GLY A 17 27.41 12.77 -10.84
CA GLY A 17 28.19 12.58 -9.62
C GLY A 17 29.70 12.53 -9.82
N ARG A 18 30.16 12.06 -10.98
CA ARG A 18 31.58 12.07 -11.36
C ARG A 18 32.15 13.46 -11.53
N GLN A 19 31.33 14.42 -11.95
CA GLN A 19 31.76 15.82 -12.13
C GLN A 19 31.88 16.55 -10.79
N SER A 20 30.96 16.29 -9.86
CA SER A 20 30.95 16.85 -8.51
C SER A 20 31.85 16.08 -7.52
N GLY A 21 32.19 14.83 -7.82
CA GLY A 21 32.91 13.90 -6.93
C GLY A 21 32.02 13.28 -5.84
N TYR A 22 30.72 13.59 -5.84
CA TYR A 22 29.75 13.07 -4.89
C TYR A 22 28.33 13.06 -5.46
N VAL A 23 27.47 12.20 -4.92
CA VAL A 23 26.02 12.17 -5.14
C VAL A 23 25.32 12.33 -3.80
N THR A 24 24.32 13.19 -3.73
CA THR A 24 23.54 13.36 -2.51
C THR A 24 22.60 12.17 -2.31
N ILE A 25 22.40 11.81 -1.05
CA ILE A 25 21.43 10.78 -0.66
C ILE A 25 20.04 11.10 -1.21
N GLU A 26 19.65 12.36 -1.29
CA GLU A 26 18.37 12.83 -1.86
C GLU A 26 18.28 12.64 -3.36
N ALA A 27 19.33 12.95 -4.12
CA ALA A 27 19.31 12.69 -5.56
C ALA A 27 19.29 11.18 -5.84
N LEU A 28 19.99 10.39 -5.02
CA LEU A 28 19.96 8.93 -5.08
C LEU A 28 18.54 8.40 -4.76
N LEU A 29 17.90 8.92 -3.71
CA LEU A 29 16.52 8.61 -3.28
C LEU A 29 15.50 8.75 -4.42
N THR A 30 15.62 9.78 -5.26
CA THR A 30 14.67 10.06 -6.35
C THR A 30 14.77 9.06 -7.51
N VAL A 31 15.95 8.51 -7.74
CA VAL A 31 16.26 7.66 -8.91
C VAL A 31 16.07 6.17 -8.61
N LEU A 32 16.12 5.79 -7.34
CA LEU A 32 16.04 4.39 -6.96
C LEU A 32 14.59 3.90 -6.91
N PRO A 33 14.32 2.67 -7.37
CA PRO A 33 12.99 2.10 -7.31
C PRO A 33 12.57 1.84 -5.85
N GLU A 34 11.28 1.95 -5.55
CA GLU A 34 10.68 1.65 -4.24
C GLU A 34 10.61 0.13 -3.96
N ILE A 35 11.72 -0.58 -4.18
CA ILE A 35 11.82 -2.03 -4.06
C ILE A 35 12.59 -2.39 -2.77
N GLU A 36 12.25 -3.56 -2.22
CA GLU A 36 13.04 -4.24 -1.19
C GLU A 36 14.44 -4.54 -1.72
N LEU A 37 15.42 -3.76 -1.30
CA LEU A 37 16.83 -4.11 -1.49
C LEU A 37 17.31 -4.89 -0.27
N ASP A 38 17.88 -6.06 -0.52
CA ASP A 38 18.54 -6.80 0.56
C ASP A 38 19.84 -6.09 0.99
N PRO A 39 20.39 -6.40 2.17
CA PRO A 39 21.62 -5.75 2.67
C PRO A 39 22.81 -5.93 1.72
N ASP A 40 22.93 -7.08 1.06
CA ASP A 40 24.02 -7.38 0.13
C ASP A 40 23.88 -6.59 -1.18
N ALA A 41 22.65 -6.33 -1.63
CA ALA A 41 22.30 -5.49 -2.77
C ALA A 41 22.61 -4.02 -2.51
N ILE A 42 22.34 -3.55 -1.29
CA ILE A 42 22.70 -2.19 -0.85
C ILE A 42 24.22 -2.04 -0.84
N ASP A 43 24.94 -3.02 -0.28
CA ASP A 43 26.40 -3.02 -0.26
C ASP A 43 26.98 -3.06 -1.68
N ALA A 44 26.43 -3.90 -2.56
CA ALA A 44 26.84 -4.00 -3.95
C ALA A 44 26.62 -2.69 -4.73
N LEU A 45 25.54 -1.96 -4.45
CA LEU A 45 25.29 -0.65 -5.05
C LEU A 45 26.28 0.40 -4.55
N LEU A 46 26.53 0.46 -3.23
CA LEU A 46 27.48 1.41 -2.67
C LEU A 46 28.88 1.15 -3.22
N GLU A 47 29.29 -0.12 -3.28
CA GLU A 47 30.54 -0.54 -3.92
C GLU A 47 30.56 -0.19 -5.41
N HIS A 48 29.43 -0.34 -6.11
CA HIS A 48 29.31 0.05 -7.52
C HIS A 48 29.49 1.56 -7.71
N ILE A 49 28.85 2.41 -6.90
CA ILE A 49 28.98 3.88 -6.99
C ILE A 49 30.42 4.31 -6.63
N GLU A 50 31.00 3.72 -5.58
CA GLU A 50 32.38 4.00 -5.17
C GLU A 50 33.41 3.55 -6.22
N SER A 51 33.20 2.40 -6.87
CA SER A 51 34.08 1.91 -7.96
C SER A 51 34.12 2.87 -9.16
N HIS A 52 33.09 3.72 -9.31
CA HIS A 52 33.05 4.77 -10.33
C HIS A 52 33.69 6.09 -9.88
N GLY A 53 34.23 6.14 -8.65
CA GLY A 53 34.93 7.30 -8.09
C GLY A 53 34.01 8.35 -7.48
N VAL A 54 32.78 7.97 -7.14
CA VAL A 54 31.73 8.88 -6.64
C VAL A 54 31.42 8.50 -5.19
N ARG A 55 31.38 9.48 -4.28
CA ARG A 55 30.99 9.24 -2.88
C ARG A 55 29.52 9.56 -2.67
N VAL A 56 28.80 8.74 -1.92
CA VAL A 56 27.42 9.04 -1.51
C VAL A 56 27.45 9.81 -0.19
N LEU A 57 26.94 11.04 -0.19
CA LEU A 57 26.96 11.95 0.97
C LEU A 57 25.53 12.36 1.35
N ASN A 58 25.26 12.52 2.64
CA ASN A 58 24.03 13.22 3.07
C ASN A 58 24.19 14.75 2.85
N GLU A 59 23.09 15.51 2.78
CA GLU A 59 23.16 17.00 2.64
C GLU A 59 24.04 17.66 3.71
N ALA A 60 24.09 17.09 4.92
CA ALA A 60 24.92 17.57 6.02
C ALA A 60 26.43 17.29 5.84
N GLU A 61 26.82 16.35 4.99
CA GLU A 61 28.20 15.94 4.71
C GLU A 61 28.76 16.65 3.48
N ALA A 62 27.92 16.95 2.49
CA ALA A 62 28.25 17.91 1.43
C ALA A 62 28.53 19.31 2.02
N SER A 63 27.90 19.60 3.16
CA SER A 63 27.96 20.89 3.86
C SER A 63 29.31 21.21 4.51
N GLU A 64 30.28 20.30 4.66
CA GLU A 64 31.57 20.69 5.27
C GLU A 64 32.37 21.67 4.38
N ARG A 65 32.10 21.68 3.07
CA ARG A 65 32.64 22.66 2.10
C ARG A 65 31.75 23.88 1.85
N GLU A 66 30.46 23.81 2.19
CA GLU A 66 29.47 24.90 2.01
C GLU A 66 29.03 25.56 3.34
N LEU A 67 29.76 25.26 4.43
CA LEU A 67 29.52 25.61 5.84
C LEU A 67 29.43 27.12 6.18
N ARG A 68 29.34 28.02 5.21
CA ARG A 68 29.21 29.48 5.45
C ARG A 68 27.91 30.12 4.99
N GLN A 69 27.03 29.44 4.25
CA GLN A 69 25.81 30.08 3.71
C GLN A 69 24.48 29.43 4.09
N VAL A 70 24.47 28.29 4.79
CA VAL A 70 23.23 27.53 5.11
C VAL A 70 22.67 27.83 6.51
N SER A 71 23.43 28.50 7.39
CA SER A 71 22.93 28.91 8.72
C SER A 71 21.62 29.73 8.60
N GLU A 72 21.47 30.53 7.55
CA GLU A 72 20.27 31.34 7.32
C GLU A 72 19.08 30.58 6.68
N ARG A 73 19.29 29.37 6.14
CA ARG A 73 18.24 28.55 5.50
C ARG A 73 17.64 27.52 6.45
N ALA A 74 18.44 26.98 7.37
CA ALA A 74 17.94 26.10 8.43
C ALA A 74 17.10 26.88 9.46
N GLU A 75 17.46 28.13 9.77
CA GLU A 75 16.64 29.01 10.62
C GLU A 75 15.31 29.38 9.94
N ARG A 76 15.31 29.70 8.63
CA ARG A 76 14.08 29.94 7.84
C ARG A 76 13.19 28.71 7.73
N PHE A 77 13.76 27.51 7.65
CA PHE A 77 12.98 26.27 7.59
C PHE A 77 12.35 25.92 8.95
N ILE A 78 12.97 26.31 10.06
CA ILE A 78 12.36 26.19 11.40
C ILE A 78 11.20 27.19 11.55
N GLU A 79 11.33 28.42 11.04
CA GLU A 79 10.24 29.41 11.00
C GLU A 79 9.07 29.02 10.07
N GLU A 80 9.33 28.36 8.94
CA GLU A 80 8.28 27.91 8.02
C GLU A 80 7.53 26.68 8.55
N VAL A 81 8.21 25.79 9.28
CA VAL A 81 7.62 24.62 9.94
C VAL A 81 6.78 25.00 11.17
N GLU A 82 7.00 26.18 11.76
CA GLU A 82 6.15 26.75 12.82
C GLU A 82 4.78 27.25 12.31
N GLN A 83 4.57 27.40 10.99
CA GLN A 83 3.33 27.97 10.43
C GLN A 83 2.34 26.97 9.82
N GLU A 84 2.75 25.73 9.53
CA GLU A 84 1.79 24.65 9.29
C GLU A 84 1.47 23.97 10.62
N VAL A 85 0.19 23.75 10.90
CA VAL A 85 -0.31 23.10 12.11
C VAL A 85 0.21 21.65 12.17
N LEU A 86 1.45 21.47 12.58
CA LEU A 86 1.98 20.19 13.01
C LEU A 86 1.36 19.88 14.37
N GLU A 87 0.79 18.69 14.50
CA GLU A 87 0.34 18.17 15.80
C GLU A 87 1.50 18.29 16.82
N ASP A 88 1.18 18.67 18.06
CA ASP A 88 2.12 18.87 19.19
C ASP A 88 3.16 17.74 19.34
N THR A 89 2.79 16.54 18.87
CA THR A 89 3.57 15.30 18.86
C THR A 89 4.76 15.31 17.89
N VAL A 90 4.64 15.91 16.69
CA VAL A 90 5.76 16.02 15.73
C VAL A 90 6.78 17.03 16.24
N GLN A 91 6.31 18.16 16.78
CA GLN A 91 7.16 19.18 17.39
C GLN A 91 7.95 18.61 18.58
N TRP A 92 7.28 17.83 19.44
CA TRP A 92 7.95 17.13 20.53
C TRP A 92 9.07 16.22 20.03
N TRP A 93 8.82 15.46 18.95
CA TRP A 93 9.80 14.55 18.36
C TRP A 93 11.02 15.30 17.81
N ALA A 94 10.79 16.40 17.09
CA ALA A 94 11.86 17.26 16.59
C ALA A 94 12.72 17.84 17.74
N GLN A 95 12.09 18.26 18.85
CA GLN A 95 12.82 18.71 20.04
C GLN A 95 13.65 17.60 20.67
N GLN A 96 13.16 16.35 20.73
CA GLN A 96 13.96 15.23 21.23
C GLN A 96 15.17 14.96 20.32
N ALA A 97 14.97 14.95 19.00
CA ALA A 97 16.05 14.77 18.04
C ALA A 97 17.11 15.90 18.11
N ALA A 98 16.67 17.13 18.41
CA ALA A 98 17.57 18.28 18.56
C ALA A 98 18.43 18.24 19.84
N ARG A 99 18.00 17.53 20.88
CA ARG A 99 18.77 17.38 22.13
C ARG A 99 19.99 16.48 21.99
N ALA A 100 20.00 15.60 20.99
CA ALA A 100 21.14 14.72 20.74
C ALA A 100 22.30 15.51 20.09
N PRO A 101 23.53 15.41 20.63
CA PRO A 101 24.67 16.07 20.03
C PRO A 101 25.01 15.47 18.67
N LEU A 102 25.43 16.32 17.73
CA LEU A 102 25.99 15.87 16.46
C LEU A 102 27.34 15.19 16.72
N LEU A 103 27.54 14.02 16.13
CA LEU A 103 28.78 13.26 16.24
C LEU A 103 29.76 13.70 15.15
N SER A 104 31.05 13.77 15.50
CA SER A 104 32.11 13.81 14.49
C SER A 104 32.27 12.45 13.83
N ALA A 105 32.93 12.42 12.66
CA ALA A 105 33.22 11.18 11.95
C ALA A 105 34.03 10.16 12.79
N GLU A 106 34.94 10.66 13.64
CA GLU A 106 35.74 9.84 14.53
C GLU A 106 34.89 9.25 15.67
N GLN A 107 34.01 10.06 16.27
CA GLN A 107 33.10 9.64 17.33
C GLN A 107 32.08 8.62 16.82
N GLU A 108 31.52 8.85 15.63
CA GLU A 108 30.62 7.92 14.95
C GLU A 108 31.31 6.56 14.75
N ARG A 109 32.56 6.56 14.28
CA ARG A 109 33.32 5.33 14.08
C ARG A 109 33.63 4.61 15.40
N GLU A 110 33.99 5.35 16.45
CA GLU A 110 34.24 4.77 17.77
C GLU A 110 32.98 4.13 18.36
N LEU A 111 31.86 4.86 18.34
CA LEU A 111 30.57 4.36 18.82
C LEU A 111 30.11 3.16 18.01
N ALA A 112 30.30 3.17 16.69
CA ALA A 112 29.92 2.06 15.83
C ALA A 112 30.77 0.81 16.08
N LEU A 113 32.09 0.95 16.33
CA LEU A 113 32.95 -0.16 16.71
C LEU A 113 32.50 -0.79 18.04
N ARG A 114 32.24 0.05 19.06
CA ARG A 114 31.75 -0.42 20.36
C ARG A 114 30.37 -1.06 20.26
N ALA A 115 29.47 -0.49 19.45
CA ALA A 115 28.15 -1.06 19.20
C ALA A 115 28.26 -2.45 18.55
N ALA A 116 29.19 -2.64 17.60
CA ALA A 116 29.46 -3.93 16.97
C ALA A 116 30.07 -4.96 17.95
N GLU A 117 30.77 -4.50 19.00
CA GLU A 117 31.27 -5.33 20.10
C GLU A 117 30.20 -5.67 21.15
N GLY A 118 28.97 -5.16 21.00
CA GLY A 118 27.83 -5.43 21.89
C GLY A 118 27.61 -4.39 22.99
N ASP A 119 28.21 -3.20 22.89
CA ASP A 119 27.95 -2.09 23.81
C ASP A 119 26.58 -1.45 23.52
N ASP A 120 25.57 -1.83 24.32
CA ASP A 120 24.21 -1.28 24.23
C ASP A 120 24.17 0.25 24.39
N ARG A 121 25.06 0.81 25.22
CA ARG A 121 25.09 2.26 25.43
C ARG A 121 25.63 2.98 24.21
N ALA A 122 26.64 2.41 23.54
CA ALA A 122 27.14 2.95 22.28
C ALA A 122 26.09 2.87 21.18
N ARG A 123 25.33 1.77 21.12
CA ARG A 123 24.20 1.61 20.19
C ARG A 123 23.12 2.67 20.41
N GLU A 124 22.70 2.89 21.66
CA GLU A 124 21.72 3.94 21.99
C GLU A 124 22.19 5.32 21.56
N LEU A 125 23.44 5.68 21.87
CA LEU A 125 24.01 6.98 21.51
C LEU A 125 24.08 7.16 19.99
N LEU A 126 24.46 6.11 19.26
CA LEU A 126 24.51 6.15 17.80
C LEU A 126 23.12 6.31 17.18
N VAL A 127 22.09 5.64 17.74
CA VAL A 127 20.69 5.86 17.33
C VAL A 127 20.24 7.29 17.62
N GLN A 128 20.46 7.78 18.85
CA GLN A 128 20.04 9.12 19.28
C GLN A 128 20.65 10.23 18.41
N ALA A 129 21.95 10.13 18.10
CA ALA A 129 22.65 11.10 17.26
C ALA A 129 22.10 11.17 15.82
N ASN A 130 21.46 10.10 15.35
CA ASN A 130 20.96 9.97 13.98
C ASN A 130 19.44 10.11 13.84
N LEU A 131 18.71 10.50 14.90
CA LEU A 131 17.26 10.72 14.82
C LEU A 131 16.88 11.82 13.81
N ARG A 132 17.74 12.83 13.63
CA ARG A 132 17.53 13.90 12.65
C ARG A 132 17.54 13.39 11.20
N LEU A 133 18.37 12.38 10.91
CA LEU A 133 18.41 11.71 9.62
C LEU A 133 17.09 10.98 9.33
N VAL A 134 16.48 10.36 10.34
CA VAL A 134 15.18 9.68 10.17
C VAL A 134 14.10 10.68 9.78
N ILE A 135 14.06 11.84 10.44
CA ILE A 135 13.09 12.90 10.14
C ILE A 135 13.27 13.43 8.71
N SER A 136 14.51 13.67 8.26
CA SER A 136 14.78 14.15 6.90
C SER A 136 14.37 13.13 5.83
N VAL A 137 14.60 11.83 6.07
CA VAL A 137 14.15 10.77 5.16
C VAL A 137 12.62 10.66 5.18
N ALA A 138 11.98 10.63 6.36
CA ALA A 138 10.54 10.48 6.50
C ALA A 138 9.73 11.61 5.82
N LYS A 139 10.27 12.84 5.78
CA LYS A 139 9.63 13.99 5.12
C LYS A 139 9.24 13.70 3.66
N HIS A 140 10.04 12.92 2.94
CA HIS A 140 9.82 12.55 1.53
C HIS A 140 8.64 11.58 1.31
N TYR A 141 8.13 11.00 2.39
CA TYR A 141 7.05 10.01 2.39
C TYR A 141 5.72 10.56 2.95
N THR A 142 5.68 11.84 3.32
CA THR A 142 4.48 12.51 3.81
C THR A 142 3.37 12.52 2.75
N GLY A 143 2.11 12.49 3.19
CA GLY A 143 0.94 12.50 2.29
C GLY A 143 0.67 11.19 1.54
N ARG A 144 1.39 10.10 1.85
CA ARG A 144 1.23 8.79 1.18
C ARG A 144 0.33 7.79 1.92
N GLY A 145 -0.36 8.22 2.97
CA GLY A 145 -1.38 7.45 3.70
C GLY A 145 -1.04 7.10 5.15
N LEU A 146 0.20 7.33 5.59
CA LEU A 146 0.58 7.27 7.01
C LEU A 146 0.86 8.67 7.57
N SER A 147 0.66 8.85 8.88
CA SER A 147 0.99 10.10 9.57
C SER A 147 2.51 10.30 9.63
N MET A 148 2.97 11.56 9.81
CA MET A 148 4.40 11.84 9.92
C MET A 148 5.05 11.10 11.12
N ILE A 149 4.31 10.94 12.21
CA ILE A 149 4.80 10.24 13.41
C ILE A 149 5.00 8.76 13.09
N ASP A 150 4.05 8.13 12.41
CA ASP A 150 4.17 6.72 12.03
C ASP A 150 5.37 6.50 11.11
N LEU A 151 5.58 7.40 10.14
CA LEU A 151 6.75 7.37 9.26
C LEU A 151 8.06 7.51 10.04
N ILE A 152 8.14 8.43 11.01
CA ILE A 152 9.31 8.60 11.88
C ILE A 152 9.54 7.33 12.71
N GLN A 153 8.49 6.75 13.28
CA GLN A 153 8.60 5.55 14.13
C GLN A 153 9.09 4.34 13.33
N GLU A 154 8.53 4.11 12.14
CA GLU A 154 8.97 3.04 11.26
C GLU A 154 10.41 3.27 10.77
N GLY A 155 10.76 4.53 10.47
CA GLY A 155 12.12 4.92 10.16
C GLY A 155 13.10 4.66 11.32
N ASN A 156 12.70 4.92 12.57
CA ASN A 156 13.50 4.62 13.76
C ASN A 156 13.73 3.12 13.94
N LEU A 157 12.72 2.28 13.64
CA LEU A 157 12.90 0.82 13.59
C LEU A 157 13.94 0.42 12.54
N GLY A 158 13.90 1.06 11.36
CA GLY A 158 14.92 0.91 10.32
C GLY A 158 16.32 1.32 10.80
N LEU A 159 16.46 2.49 11.42
CA LEU A 159 17.72 2.99 11.97
C LEU A 159 18.31 2.03 13.01
N MET A 160 17.51 1.49 13.93
CA MET A 160 17.99 0.52 14.91
C MET A 160 18.51 -0.76 14.26
N ARG A 161 17.88 -1.22 13.18
CA ARG A 161 18.38 -2.35 12.38
C ARG A 161 19.68 -2.03 11.67
N ALA A 162 19.84 -0.79 11.19
CA ALA A 162 21.08 -0.32 10.60
C ALA A 162 22.22 -0.36 11.62
N VAL A 163 22.02 0.18 12.83
CA VAL A 163 23.05 0.15 13.87
C VAL A 163 23.45 -1.28 14.23
N ALA A 164 22.49 -2.21 14.26
CA ALA A 164 22.77 -3.60 14.58
C ALA A 164 23.62 -4.35 13.53
N GLN A 165 23.60 -3.91 12.27
CA GLN A 165 24.24 -4.61 11.14
C GLN A 165 25.38 -3.82 10.49
N PHE A 166 25.59 -2.57 10.89
CA PHE A 166 26.63 -1.73 10.33
C PHE A 166 28.03 -2.25 10.68
N ASP A 167 28.89 -2.38 9.66
CA ASP A 167 30.31 -2.73 9.83
C ASP A 167 31.20 -1.50 9.55
N PRO A 168 31.79 -0.88 10.58
CA PRO A 168 32.67 0.28 10.44
C PRO A 168 33.95 0.01 9.64
N LYS A 169 34.33 -1.26 9.45
CA LYS A 169 35.56 -1.65 8.74
C LYS A 169 35.41 -1.53 7.22
N ARG A 170 34.19 -1.46 6.70
CA ARG A 170 33.89 -1.38 5.26
C ARG A 170 34.09 0.02 4.66
N GLY A 171 34.35 1.05 5.48
CA GLY A 171 34.77 2.38 5.01
C GLY A 171 33.66 3.33 4.57
N SER A 172 32.40 2.87 4.54
CA SER A 172 31.23 3.71 4.30
C SER A 172 30.82 4.50 5.55
N ARG A 173 30.22 5.68 5.35
CA ARG A 173 29.65 6.50 6.44
C ARG A 173 28.39 5.82 6.97
N PHE A 174 28.13 5.91 8.28
CA PHE A 174 26.94 5.31 8.88
C PHE A 174 25.67 5.93 8.32
N SER A 175 25.66 7.26 8.11
CA SER A 175 24.54 8.02 7.53
C SER A 175 24.08 7.45 6.18
N THR A 176 25.04 7.15 5.30
CA THR A 176 24.81 6.53 3.99
C THR A 176 24.17 5.16 4.13
N TYR A 177 24.73 4.29 4.99
CA TYR A 177 24.19 2.95 5.23
C TYR A 177 22.79 2.99 5.88
N ALA A 178 22.61 3.83 6.91
CA ALA A 178 21.38 3.93 7.69
C ALA A 178 20.21 4.42 6.86
N THR A 179 20.43 5.34 5.92
CA THR A 179 19.35 5.87 5.07
C THR A 179 18.61 4.76 4.32
N TRP A 180 19.30 3.71 3.91
CA TRP A 180 18.67 2.57 3.23
C TRP A 180 17.73 1.79 4.13
N TRP A 181 18.18 1.45 5.32
CA TRP A 181 17.37 0.74 6.30
C TRP A 181 16.16 1.56 6.75
N ILE A 182 16.33 2.87 6.92
CA ILE A 182 15.24 3.80 7.24
C ILE A 182 14.22 3.80 6.09
N ARG A 183 14.66 3.97 4.85
CA ARG A 183 13.80 3.97 3.65
C ARG A 183 13.04 2.66 3.51
N GLN A 184 13.75 1.55 3.71
CA GLN A 184 13.22 0.21 3.59
C GLN A 184 12.10 -0.03 4.61
N ALA A 185 12.33 0.36 5.88
CA ALA A 185 11.32 0.25 6.92
C ALA A 185 10.09 1.12 6.62
N ILE A 186 10.28 2.38 6.23
CA ILE A 186 9.19 3.30 5.87
C ILE A 186 8.39 2.79 4.67
N SER A 187 9.07 2.38 3.61
CA SER A 187 8.43 1.88 2.38
C SER A 187 7.64 0.61 2.64
N ARG A 188 8.19 -0.30 3.45
CA ARG A 188 7.48 -1.50 3.88
C ARG A 188 6.24 -1.17 4.71
N ALA A 189 6.35 -0.26 5.68
CA ALA A 189 5.22 0.16 6.50
C ALA A 189 4.11 0.79 5.65
N LEU A 190 4.46 1.65 4.70
CA LEU A 190 3.50 2.20 3.74
C LEU A 190 2.79 1.10 2.96
N GLN A 191 3.50 0.09 2.46
CA GLN A 191 2.88 -1.01 1.72
C GLN A 191 1.97 -1.87 2.59
N GLU A 192 2.32 -2.08 3.86
CA GLU A 192 1.56 -2.93 4.78
C GLU A 192 0.37 -2.22 5.42
N GLN A 193 0.47 -0.91 5.65
CA GLN A 193 -0.44 -0.15 6.54
C GLN A 193 -1.11 1.06 5.87
N ALA A 194 -0.59 1.63 4.78
CA ALA A 194 -1.14 2.88 4.23
C ALA A 194 -2.49 2.74 3.52
N SER A 195 -2.94 1.50 3.27
CA SER A 195 -4.22 1.22 2.59
C SER A 195 -5.16 0.47 3.52
N MET A 196 -6.40 0.94 3.65
CA MET A 196 -7.45 0.29 4.43
C MET A 196 -7.73 -1.14 3.93
N ILE A 197 -7.68 -1.34 2.61
CA ILE A 197 -7.71 -2.67 1.99
C ILE A 197 -6.28 -3.02 1.60
N ARG A 198 -5.73 -4.04 2.24
CA ARG A 198 -4.34 -4.47 2.02
C ARG A 198 -4.17 -5.06 0.63
N VAL A 199 -3.24 -4.50 -0.15
CA VAL A 199 -2.80 -5.05 -1.43
C VAL A 199 -1.53 -5.88 -1.22
N PRO A 200 -1.47 -7.14 -1.71
CA PRO A 200 -0.25 -7.96 -1.62
C PRO A 200 0.97 -7.28 -2.28
N GLN A 201 2.16 -7.49 -1.72
CA GLN A 201 3.42 -6.87 -2.20
C GLN A 201 3.70 -7.12 -3.69
N HIS A 202 3.49 -8.35 -4.18
CA HIS A 202 3.73 -8.66 -5.59
C HIS A 202 2.76 -7.91 -6.54
N MET A 203 1.61 -7.45 -6.03
CA MET A 203 0.62 -6.67 -6.77
C MET A 203 0.86 -5.16 -6.70
N SER A 204 1.56 -4.65 -5.68
CA SER A 204 1.88 -3.21 -5.58
C SER A 204 2.76 -2.75 -6.74
N ARG A 205 3.73 -3.57 -7.17
CA ARG A 205 4.58 -3.30 -8.34
C ARG A 205 3.76 -3.19 -9.63
N VAL A 206 2.86 -4.15 -9.85
CA VAL A 206 1.99 -4.17 -11.03
C VAL A 206 1.07 -2.94 -11.01
N LEU A 207 0.56 -2.58 -9.84
CA LEU A 207 -0.25 -1.39 -9.66
C LEU A 207 0.52 -0.09 -9.95
N GLN A 208 1.74 0.05 -9.43
CA GLN A 208 2.58 1.22 -9.70
C GLN A 208 2.89 1.34 -11.19
N GLN A 209 3.21 0.24 -11.85
CA GLN A 209 3.41 0.19 -13.30
C GLN A 209 2.14 0.63 -14.05
N VAL A 210 0.96 0.14 -13.66
CA VAL A 210 -0.32 0.56 -14.25
C VAL A 210 -0.57 2.05 -14.04
N ARG A 211 -0.30 2.60 -12.84
CA ARG A 211 -0.45 4.03 -12.53
C ARG A 211 0.51 4.91 -13.34
N GLN A 212 1.79 4.56 -13.39
CA GLN A 212 2.78 5.28 -14.18
C GLN A 212 2.42 5.26 -15.67
N THR A 213 2.02 4.09 -16.18
CA THR A 213 1.59 3.94 -17.57
C THR A 213 0.35 4.78 -17.87
N ALA A 214 -0.63 4.79 -16.96
CA ALA A 214 -1.82 5.60 -17.11
C ALA A 214 -1.50 7.10 -17.08
N ALA A 215 -0.63 7.56 -16.18
CA ALA A 215 -0.21 8.95 -16.10
C ALA A 215 0.55 9.42 -17.37
N LEU A 216 1.47 8.59 -17.88
CA LEU A 216 2.18 8.85 -19.13
C LEU A 216 1.22 8.93 -20.32
N LEU A 217 0.29 7.96 -20.43
CA LEU A 217 -0.72 7.97 -21.49
C LEU A 217 -1.67 9.16 -21.38
N GLN A 218 -2.05 9.56 -20.17
CA GLN A 218 -2.87 10.74 -19.95
C GLN A 218 -2.18 12.02 -20.43
N GLN A 219 -0.87 12.13 -20.18
CA GLN A 219 -0.06 13.24 -20.67
C GLN A 219 0.09 13.23 -22.21
N GLU A 220 0.31 12.06 -22.82
CA GLU A 220 0.43 11.90 -24.28
C GLU A 220 -0.90 12.17 -25.01
N LEU A 221 -2.02 11.69 -24.47
CA LEU A 221 -3.33 11.73 -25.12
C LEU A 221 -4.13 13.00 -24.79
N GLY A 222 -3.77 13.72 -23.73
CA GLY A 222 -4.52 14.88 -23.24
C GLY A 222 -5.92 14.55 -22.69
N ARG A 223 -6.21 13.26 -22.47
CA ARG A 223 -7.46 12.73 -21.91
C ARG A 223 -7.18 11.52 -21.03
N GLU A 224 -8.14 11.11 -20.21
CA GLU A 224 -8.02 9.86 -19.46
C GLU A 224 -7.88 8.65 -20.42
N PRO A 225 -6.90 7.77 -20.20
CA PRO A 225 -6.69 6.59 -21.02
C PRO A 225 -7.72 5.51 -20.69
N THR A 226 -8.11 4.74 -21.70
CA THR A 226 -9.01 3.59 -21.52
C THR A 226 -8.25 2.39 -20.93
N VAL A 227 -8.97 1.48 -20.26
CA VAL A 227 -8.40 0.24 -19.69
C VAL A 227 -7.63 -0.57 -20.74
N HIS A 228 -8.14 -0.63 -21.98
CA HIS A 228 -7.47 -1.34 -23.08
C HIS A 228 -6.17 -0.65 -23.52
N GLU A 229 -6.11 0.67 -23.58
CA GLU A 229 -4.90 1.43 -23.93
C GLU A 229 -3.81 1.24 -22.86
N VAL A 230 -4.19 1.30 -21.58
CA VAL A 230 -3.27 1.06 -20.46
C VAL A 230 -2.77 -0.39 -20.48
N ALA A 231 -3.66 -1.37 -20.69
CA ALA A 231 -3.30 -2.78 -20.76
C ALA A 231 -2.33 -3.08 -21.91
N GLN A 232 -2.57 -2.50 -23.10
CA GLN A 232 -1.70 -2.70 -24.25
C GLN A 232 -0.29 -2.12 -24.02
N ARG A 233 -0.20 -0.92 -23.43
CA ARG A 233 1.10 -0.29 -23.13
C ARG A 233 1.83 -1.00 -21.99
N ALA A 234 1.11 -1.40 -20.94
CA ALA A 234 1.67 -2.12 -19.79
C ALA A 234 1.97 -3.60 -20.09
N LYS A 235 1.53 -4.13 -21.24
CA LYS A 235 1.62 -5.55 -21.64
C LYS A 235 0.92 -6.49 -20.65
N LEU A 236 -0.24 -6.08 -20.15
CA LEU A 236 -1.07 -6.83 -19.20
C LEU A 236 -2.42 -7.21 -19.84
N ASN A 237 -3.12 -8.19 -19.26
CA ASN A 237 -4.48 -8.51 -19.68
C ASN A 237 -5.43 -7.35 -19.29
N PRO A 238 -6.30 -6.85 -20.19
CA PRO A 238 -7.32 -5.86 -19.86
C PRO A 238 -8.18 -6.19 -18.63
N GLU A 239 -8.48 -7.47 -18.38
CA GLU A 239 -9.21 -7.89 -17.18
C GLU A 239 -8.40 -7.65 -15.90
N GLN A 240 -7.10 -7.99 -15.91
CA GLN A 240 -6.22 -7.75 -14.77
C GLN A 240 -6.04 -6.25 -14.49
N VAL A 241 -5.92 -5.43 -15.55
CA VAL A 241 -5.86 -3.97 -15.38
C VAL A 241 -7.16 -3.42 -14.80
N ARG A 242 -8.31 -3.94 -15.26
CA ARG A 242 -9.62 -3.56 -14.70
C ARG A 242 -9.71 -3.90 -13.21
N GLU A 243 -9.36 -5.12 -12.83
CA GLU A 243 -9.33 -5.55 -11.42
C GLU A 243 -8.39 -4.68 -10.58
N LEU A 244 -7.18 -4.39 -11.07
CA LEU A 244 -6.21 -3.54 -10.38
C LEU A 244 -6.68 -2.08 -10.25
N MET A 245 -7.39 -1.55 -11.24
CA MET A 245 -7.98 -0.21 -11.14
C MET A 245 -9.12 -0.16 -10.11
N HIS A 246 -9.94 -1.22 -10.00
CA HIS A 246 -11.01 -1.30 -9.00
C HIS A 246 -10.50 -1.61 -7.59
N ALA A 247 -9.47 -2.44 -7.43
CA ALA A 247 -8.87 -2.78 -6.14
C ALA A 247 -8.28 -1.56 -5.40
N VAL A 248 -8.18 -0.43 -6.09
CA VAL A 248 -7.49 0.78 -5.66
C VAL A 248 -8.44 1.96 -5.53
N ALA A 249 -9.74 1.73 -5.72
CA ALA A 249 -10.74 2.70 -5.34
C ALA A 249 -10.54 3.08 -3.87
N LYS A 250 -10.29 4.36 -3.60
CA LYS A 250 -10.18 4.85 -2.23
C LYS A 250 -11.55 4.63 -1.58
N PRO A 251 -11.63 3.91 -0.44
CA PRO A 251 -12.90 3.74 0.25
C PRO A 251 -13.45 5.11 0.62
N ILE A 252 -14.75 5.28 0.42
CA ILE A 252 -15.49 6.50 0.76
C ILE A 252 -16.18 6.24 2.11
N SER A 253 -16.21 7.25 2.98
CA SER A 253 -16.91 7.14 4.25
C SER A 253 -18.42 6.94 4.03
N LEU A 254 -19.02 5.99 4.72
CA LEU A 254 -20.48 5.82 4.74
C LEU A 254 -21.18 6.99 5.43
N GLU A 255 -20.46 7.75 6.26
CA GLU A 255 -20.95 8.97 6.91
C GLU A 255 -20.82 10.20 6.01
N MET A 256 -20.34 10.06 4.77
CA MET A 256 -20.26 11.18 3.84
C MET A 256 -21.68 11.75 3.61
N PRO A 257 -21.91 13.04 3.91
CA PRO A 257 -23.22 13.65 3.69
C PRO A 257 -23.49 13.74 2.19
N ILE A 258 -24.68 13.34 1.78
CA ILE A 258 -25.10 13.41 0.37
C ILE A 258 -25.86 14.72 0.11
N ASN A 259 -26.60 15.20 1.11
CA ASN A 259 -27.36 16.44 1.04
C ASN A 259 -27.26 17.22 2.36
N ASP A 260 -26.95 18.52 2.28
CA ASP A 260 -26.78 19.39 3.45
C ASP A 260 -28.09 19.70 4.19
N SER A 261 -29.25 19.53 3.54
CA SER A 261 -30.55 19.94 4.11
C SER A 261 -31.16 18.93 5.08
N ASP A 262 -30.96 17.63 4.82
CA ASP A 262 -31.71 16.56 5.48
C ASP A 262 -30.81 15.68 6.37
N GLY A 263 -29.50 15.94 6.38
CA GLY A 263 -28.53 15.17 7.16
C GLY A 263 -28.34 13.73 6.68
N SER A 264 -28.81 13.40 5.47
CA SER A 264 -28.71 12.06 4.90
C SER A 264 -27.27 11.73 4.53
N VAL A 265 -26.84 10.54 4.93
CA VAL A 265 -25.48 10.06 4.67
C VAL A 265 -25.48 8.90 3.67
N LEU A 266 -24.33 8.66 3.04
CA LEU A 266 -24.16 7.61 2.04
C LEU A 266 -24.65 6.23 2.51
N GLY A 267 -24.44 5.91 3.79
CA GLY A 267 -24.87 4.66 4.40
C GLY A 267 -26.39 4.45 4.36
N ASP A 268 -27.19 5.50 4.48
CA ASP A 268 -28.66 5.41 4.52
C ASP A 268 -29.23 4.93 3.18
N ILE A 269 -28.60 5.29 2.07
CA ILE A 269 -29.01 4.86 0.72
C ILE A 269 -28.69 3.37 0.51
N ILE A 270 -27.50 2.94 0.90
CA ILE A 270 -27.05 1.55 0.68
C ILE A 270 -27.87 0.56 1.52
N ALA A 271 -28.26 0.94 2.74
CA ALA A 271 -29.10 0.11 3.59
C ALA A 271 -30.51 -0.13 3.01
N ALA A 272 -31.05 0.83 2.26
CA ALA A 272 -32.39 0.74 1.69
C ALA A 272 -32.52 -0.36 0.60
N GLU A 273 -31.44 -0.69 -0.11
CA GLU A 273 -31.48 -1.64 -1.23
C GLU A 273 -31.55 -3.12 -0.81
N THR A 274 -31.21 -3.46 0.44
CA THR A 274 -30.94 -4.87 0.80
C THR A 274 -32.08 -5.60 1.53
N GLU A 275 -32.96 -4.90 2.25
CA GLU A 275 -34.00 -5.55 3.07
C GLU A 275 -35.42 -5.51 2.49
N ALA A 276 -35.79 -4.48 1.73
CA ALA A 276 -37.22 -4.20 1.49
C ALA A 276 -37.86 -4.88 0.26
N GLU A 277 -37.09 -5.32 -0.74
CA GLU A 277 -37.66 -5.76 -2.03
C GLU A 277 -37.96 -7.27 -2.10
N TRP A 278 -37.24 -8.10 -1.34
CA TRP A 278 -37.43 -9.57 -1.35
C TRP A 278 -38.53 -10.02 -0.38
N GLU A 279 -38.78 -9.23 0.68
CA GLU A 279 -39.82 -9.47 1.68
C GLU A 279 -41.20 -8.92 1.30
N GLN A 280 -41.33 -8.20 0.18
CA GLN A 280 -42.64 -7.92 -0.43
C GLN A 280 -43.20 -9.20 -1.06
N ALA A 281 -43.56 -10.12 -0.16
CA ALA A 281 -44.58 -11.14 -0.20
C ALA A 281 -44.90 -11.69 -1.60
N VAL A 282 -44.01 -12.54 -2.11
CA VAL A 282 -44.48 -13.61 -2.98
C VAL A 282 -45.47 -14.44 -2.16
N ASP A 283 -46.77 -14.30 -2.45
CA ASP A 283 -47.82 -15.11 -1.83
C ASP A 283 -47.69 -16.56 -2.31
N TRP A 284 -46.84 -17.30 -1.60
CA TRP A 284 -46.58 -18.71 -1.85
C TRP A 284 -47.84 -19.56 -1.76
N GLU A 285 -48.81 -19.18 -0.92
CA GLU A 285 -50.06 -19.91 -0.80
C GLU A 285 -50.92 -19.74 -2.06
N SER A 286 -51.03 -18.52 -2.60
CA SER A 286 -51.73 -18.24 -3.87
C SER A 286 -51.07 -18.94 -5.06
N LEU A 287 -49.74 -18.94 -5.15
CA LEU A 287 -49.03 -19.67 -6.22
C LEU A 287 -49.21 -21.18 -6.10
N MET A 288 -49.18 -21.73 -4.89
CA MET A 288 -49.37 -23.15 -4.63
C MET A 288 -50.83 -23.60 -4.82
N ALA A 289 -51.81 -22.71 -4.72
CA ALA A 289 -53.22 -23.00 -4.98
C ALA A 289 -53.48 -23.35 -6.46
N ARG A 290 -52.70 -22.79 -7.39
CA ARG A 290 -52.81 -23.06 -8.84
C ARG A 290 -52.19 -24.38 -9.30
N LEU A 291 -51.38 -25.00 -8.44
CA LEU A 291 -50.77 -26.30 -8.69
C LEU A 291 -51.69 -27.44 -8.30
N ASN A 292 -51.63 -28.53 -9.05
CA ASN A 292 -52.35 -29.75 -8.69
C ASN A 292 -51.68 -30.40 -7.45
N GLU A 293 -52.40 -31.25 -6.73
CA GLU A 293 -51.91 -31.89 -5.49
C GLU A 293 -50.54 -32.58 -5.64
N ARG A 294 -50.32 -33.26 -6.77
CA ARG A 294 -49.03 -33.90 -7.10
C ARG A 294 -47.91 -32.91 -7.39
N GLU A 295 -48.21 -31.79 -8.05
CA GLU A 295 -47.23 -30.73 -8.35
C GLU A 295 -46.82 -30.02 -7.04
N ARG A 296 -47.81 -29.69 -6.20
CA ARG A 296 -47.59 -29.09 -4.88
C ARG A 296 -46.74 -29.98 -3.98
N ALA A 297 -47.01 -31.29 -3.95
CA ALA A 297 -46.23 -32.25 -3.15
C ALA A 297 -44.77 -32.34 -3.61
N VAL A 298 -44.51 -32.35 -4.92
CA VAL A 298 -43.14 -32.36 -5.47
C VAL A 298 -42.40 -31.08 -5.10
N ILE A 299 -43.02 -29.91 -5.26
CA ILE A 299 -42.39 -28.62 -4.92
C ILE A 299 -42.14 -28.50 -3.41
N ARG A 300 -43.08 -28.91 -2.55
CA ARG A 300 -42.89 -28.91 -1.09
C ARG A 300 -41.72 -29.78 -0.66
N LEU A 301 -41.65 -31.01 -1.13
CA LEU A 301 -40.58 -31.95 -0.77
C LEU A 301 -39.22 -31.53 -1.36
N ARG A 302 -39.21 -30.95 -2.55
CA ARG A 302 -37.98 -30.53 -3.24
C ARG A 302 -37.30 -29.35 -2.56
N TYR A 303 -38.09 -28.36 -2.15
CA TYR A 303 -37.61 -27.10 -1.59
C TYR A 303 -37.78 -27.00 -0.06
N GLY A 304 -38.30 -28.05 0.59
CA GLY A 304 -38.49 -28.08 2.05
C GLY A 304 -39.60 -27.16 2.56
N LEU A 305 -40.58 -26.82 1.70
CA LEU A 305 -41.69 -25.91 2.03
C LEU A 305 -42.75 -26.66 2.85
N GLY A 306 -42.51 -26.77 4.15
CA GLY A 306 -43.39 -27.49 5.09
C GLY A 306 -42.72 -28.05 6.34
N GLY A 307 -41.46 -27.67 6.63
CA GLY A 307 -40.74 -28.08 7.84
C GLY A 307 -39.91 -29.37 7.71
N GLU A 308 -39.87 -29.98 6.52
CA GLU A 308 -38.93 -31.06 6.19
C GLU A 308 -37.73 -30.50 5.39
N PRO A 309 -36.53 -31.09 5.49
CA PRO A 309 -35.39 -30.71 4.67
C PRO A 309 -35.64 -30.97 3.17
N PRO A 310 -34.93 -30.27 2.26
CA PRO A 310 -35.09 -30.47 0.82
C PRO A 310 -34.63 -31.87 0.40
N HIS A 311 -35.44 -32.55 -0.40
CA HIS A 311 -35.18 -33.91 -0.89
C HIS A 311 -34.67 -33.91 -2.34
N THR A 312 -33.92 -34.95 -2.69
CA THR A 312 -33.49 -35.20 -4.08
C THR A 312 -34.64 -35.74 -4.94
N LEU A 313 -34.56 -35.57 -6.27
CA LEU A 313 -35.58 -36.08 -7.20
C LEU A 313 -35.79 -37.60 -7.09
N GLU A 314 -34.75 -38.33 -6.70
CA GLU A 314 -34.79 -39.78 -6.54
C GLU A 314 -35.51 -40.19 -5.25
N GLU A 315 -35.27 -39.48 -4.14
CA GLU A 315 -35.97 -39.69 -2.87
C GLU A 315 -37.46 -39.32 -2.99
N ILE A 316 -37.76 -38.21 -3.67
CA ILE A 316 -39.14 -37.80 -3.97
C ILE A 316 -39.82 -38.84 -4.86
N GLY A 317 -39.11 -39.37 -5.86
CA GLY A 317 -39.60 -40.45 -6.71
C GLY A 317 -39.95 -41.71 -5.92
N LYS A 318 -39.08 -42.13 -5.00
CA LYS A 318 -39.34 -43.26 -4.09
C LYS A 318 -40.57 -43.02 -3.20
N ARG A 319 -40.72 -41.82 -2.65
CA ARG A 319 -41.83 -41.46 -1.74
C ARG A 319 -43.19 -41.34 -2.45
N LEU A 320 -43.20 -40.89 -3.70
CA LEU A 320 -44.42 -40.69 -4.50
C LEU A 320 -44.71 -41.85 -5.47
N GLY A 321 -43.87 -42.89 -5.50
CA GLY A 321 -44.02 -44.02 -6.43
C GLY A 321 -43.79 -43.64 -7.90
N LEU A 322 -42.91 -42.68 -8.17
CA LEU A 322 -42.62 -42.13 -9.50
C LEU A 322 -41.14 -42.35 -9.87
N SER A 323 -40.86 -42.42 -11.18
CA SER A 323 -39.48 -42.38 -11.65
C SER A 323 -38.87 -40.98 -11.44
N LYS A 324 -37.55 -40.92 -11.22
CA LYS A 324 -36.79 -39.66 -11.10
C LYS A 324 -37.10 -38.69 -12.24
N GLU A 325 -37.15 -39.20 -13.47
CA GLU A 325 -37.45 -38.39 -14.66
C GLU A 325 -38.89 -37.88 -14.65
N ARG A 326 -39.83 -38.65 -14.10
CA ARG A 326 -41.22 -38.21 -13.97
C ARG A 326 -41.36 -37.10 -12.93
N VAL A 327 -40.62 -37.16 -11.82
CA VAL A 327 -40.56 -36.07 -10.82
C VAL A 327 -40.00 -34.79 -11.44
N ARG A 328 -38.91 -34.89 -12.22
CA ARG A 328 -38.31 -33.77 -12.96
C ARG A 328 -39.30 -33.08 -13.90
N GLN A 329 -40.08 -33.87 -14.65
CA GLN A 329 -41.12 -33.36 -15.54
C GLN A 329 -42.22 -32.61 -14.77
N ILE A 330 -42.64 -33.15 -13.62
CA ILE A 330 -43.67 -32.53 -12.77
C ILE A 330 -43.15 -31.23 -12.15
N GLU A 331 -41.91 -31.21 -11.67
CA GLU A 331 -41.22 -30.02 -11.15
C GLU A 331 -41.15 -28.93 -12.23
N SER A 332 -40.65 -29.26 -13.42
CA SER A 332 -40.52 -28.29 -14.51
C SER A 332 -41.87 -27.70 -14.92
N ARG A 333 -42.92 -28.53 -14.98
CA ARG A 333 -44.29 -28.08 -15.29
C ARG A 333 -44.87 -27.20 -14.19
N ALA A 334 -44.61 -27.53 -12.92
CA ALA A 334 -45.06 -26.75 -11.78
C ALA A 334 -44.39 -25.36 -11.75
N ILE A 335 -43.07 -25.31 -11.95
CA ILE A 335 -42.31 -24.05 -12.04
C ILE A 335 -42.82 -23.19 -13.19
N GLN A 336 -43.06 -23.78 -14.36
CA GLN A 336 -43.60 -23.05 -15.51
C GLN A 336 -44.97 -22.42 -15.19
N LYS A 337 -45.89 -23.17 -14.56
CA LYS A 337 -47.19 -22.64 -14.14
C LYS A 337 -47.07 -21.52 -13.10
N MET A 338 -46.13 -21.63 -12.17
CA MET A 338 -45.87 -20.57 -11.19
C MET A 338 -45.29 -19.32 -11.86
N GLN A 339 -44.39 -19.47 -12.84
CA GLN A 339 -43.84 -18.35 -13.62
C GLN A 339 -44.91 -17.66 -14.47
N GLU A 340 -45.80 -18.42 -15.10
CA GLU A 340 -46.97 -17.86 -15.82
C GLU A 340 -47.89 -17.10 -14.86
N ALA A 341 -48.05 -17.57 -13.62
CA ALA A 341 -48.88 -16.94 -12.61
C ALA A 341 -48.31 -15.65 -12.00
N VAL A 342 -46.98 -15.49 -11.98
CA VAL A 342 -46.31 -14.26 -11.53
C VAL A 342 -46.29 -13.19 -12.64
N ARG A 343 -46.34 -13.62 -13.91
CA ARG A 343 -46.34 -12.72 -15.07
C ARG A 343 -47.73 -12.21 -15.49
N ALA A 344 -48.79 -12.83 -14.99
CA ALA A 344 -50.19 -12.49 -15.27
C ALA A 344 -50.82 -11.83 -14.04
#